data_AF-A0A5M9WLS0-F1
#
_entry.id   AF-A0A5M9WLS0-F1
#
_cell.length_a   1.000
_cell.length_b   1.000
_cell.length_c   1.000
_cell.angle_alpha   90.00
_cell.angle_beta   90.00
_cell.angle_gamma   90.00
#
_symmetry.space_group_name_H-M   'P 1'
#
loop_
_entity.id
_entity.type
_entity.pdbx_description
1 polymer ?
#
loop_
_entity_poly.entity_id
_entity_poly.type
_entity_poly.pdbx_seq_one_letter_code
_entity_poly.pdbx_strand_id
1 'polypeptide(L)'
;MKAVPKVNIDGLYLEDELVDDAFSGVVPFYAEPEPVVFDPDQAEQPEAPEEEVEPEITGYLVGVPVPAGLFRPRFDLVVWETYQDAVKEGTQETFPDLWIEGMSQEEIDELTNPHPEEPSELDLLKQRLAESEAENKRLAEESNANQLALMELHMLVLSVVSPDEG
;
A
#
# COMPACT_ATOMS: atom_id res chain seq x y z
N MET A 1 4.73 -28.36 8.42
CA MET A 1 4.66 -26.98 8.92
C MET A 1 3.64 -26.24 8.09
N LYS A 2 2.68 -25.60 8.76
CA LYS A 2 1.52 -24.92 8.17
C LYS A 2 1.58 -23.45 8.57
N ALA A 3 1.25 -22.57 7.63
CA ALA A 3 1.00 -21.15 7.91
C ALA A 3 -0.36 -21.01 8.62
N VAL A 4 -0.35 -20.40 9.80
CA VAL A 4 -1.56 -20.08 10.56
C VAL A 4 -1.70 -18.56 10.71
N PRO A 5 -2.90 -18.02 10.46
CA PRO A 5 -3.18 -16.62 10.68
C PRO A 5 -2.97 -16.19 12.14
N LYS A 6 -2.19 -15.13 12.32
CA LYS A 6 -2.10 -14.35 13.55
C LYS A 6 -3.04 -13.17 13.44
N VAL A 7 -3.94 -13.06 14.41
CA VAL A 7 -4.96 -12.01 14.47
C VAL A 7 -4.79 -11.19 15.75
N ASN A 8 -5.25 -9.94 15.73
CA ASN A 8 -5.27 -9.10 16.94
C ASN A 8 -6.44 -9.49 17.89
N ILE A 9 -6.59 -8.77 18.99
CA ILE A 9 -7.70 -8.96 19.95
C ILE A 9 -9.10 -8.77 19.35
N ASP A 10 -9.21 -8.00 18.26
CA ASP A 10 -10.46 -7.79 17.50
C ASP A 10 -10.71 -8.87 16.43
N GLY A 11 -9.76 -9.80 16.28
CA GLY A 11 -9.75 -10.83 15.25
C GLY A 11 -9.27 -10.36 13.88
N LEU A 12 -8.81 -9.11 13.72
CA LEU A 12 -8.26 -8.62 12.46
C LEU A 12 -6.95 -9.32 12.13
N TYR A 13 -6.83 -9.81 10.90
CA TYR A 13 -5.62 -10.46 10.41
C TYR A 13 -4.40 -9.53 10.42
N LEU A 14 -3.28 -10.03 10.96
CA LEU A 14 -1.99 -9.34 11.03
C LEU A 14 -0.98 -9.97 10.05
N GLU A 15 -0.59 -11.21 10.30
CA GLU A 15 0.44 -11.93 9.56
C GLU A 15 0.24 -13.45 9.67
N ASP A 16 0.99 -14.23 8.89
CA ASP A 16 1.00 -15.69 9.02
C ASP A 16 2.21 -16.13 9.87
N GLU A 17 1.96 -17.04 10.81
CA GLU A 17 2.99 -17.70 11.60
C GLU A 17 3.15 -19.17 11.17
N LEU A 18 4.38 -19.67 11.06
CA LEU A 18 4.62 -21.07 10.70
C LEU A 18 4.59 -21.96 11.94
N VAL A 19 3.59 -22.82 12.03
CA VAL A 19 3.41 -23.78 13.12
C VAL A 19 3.42 -25.23 12.62
N ASP A 20 3.35 -26.19 13.53
CA ASP A 20 3.23 -27.61 13.18
C ASP A 20 1.90 -27.92 12.47
N ASP A 21 1.89 -28.90 11.57
CA ASP A 21 0.67 -29.29 10.82
C ASP A 21 -0.42 -29.86 11.74
N ALA A 22 -0.04 -30.36 12.92
CA ALA A 22 -0.96 -30.83 13.94
C ALA A 22 -1.67 -29.68 14.69
N PHE A 23 -1.25 -28.42 14.49
CA PHE A 23 -1.87 -27.28 15.15
C PHE A 23 -3.28 -27.04 14.60
N SER A 24 -4.26 -27.20 15.49
CA SER A 24 -5.66 -26.92 15.24
C SER A 24 -6.25 -26.23 16.47
N GLY A 25 -7.06 -25.20 16.25
CA GLY A 25 -7.65 -24.40 17.32
C GLY A 25 -7.22 -22.94 17.29
N VAL A 26 -7.61 -22.19 18.32
CA VAL A 26 -7.31 -20.77 18.49
C VAL A 26 -6.59 -20.61 19.82
N VAL A 27 -5.40 -20.02 19.81
CA VAL A 27 -4.53 -19.88 21.00
C VAL A 27 -4.16 -18.42 21.20
N PRO A 28 -4.36 -17.83 22.39
CA PRO A 28 -3.92 -16.47 22.66
C PRO A 28 -2.39 -16.37 22.70
N PHE A 29 -1.85 -15.26 22.22
CA PHE A 29 -0.46 -14.87 22.46
C PHE A 29 -0.41 -13.54 23.21
N TYR A 30 0.65 -13.36 23.98
CA TYR A 30 0.76 -12.29 24.97
C TYR A 30 1.86 -11.30 24.61
N ALA A 31 1.74 -10.07 25.11
CA ALA A 31 2.79 -9.07 25.01
C ALA A 31 4.03 -9.55 25.79
N GLU A 32 5.21 -9.43 25.17
CA GLU A 32 6.46 -9.61 25.91
C GLU A 32 6.60 -8.44 26.89
N PRO A 33 6.91 -8.70 28.18
CA PRO A 33 7.12 -7.64 29.15
C PRO A 33 8.31 -6.78 28.74
N GLU A 34 8.19 -5.46 28.90
CA GLU A 34 9.27 -4.54 28.55
C GLU A 34 10.55 -4.93 29.31
N PRO A 35 11.69 -5.13 28.62
CA PRO A 35 12.93 -5.48 29.28
C PRO A 35 13.41 -4.31 30.14
N VAL A 36 13.73 -4.59 31.40
CA VAL A 36 14.30 -3.59 32.32
C VAL A 36 15.64 -3.10 31.73
N VAL A 37 15.66 -1.85 31.25
CA VAL A 37 16.87 -1.23 30.71
C VAL A 37 17.75 -0.79 31.88
N PHE A 38 18.94 -1.39 31.99
CA PHE A 38 19.93 -1.02 33.01
C PHE A 38 20.61 0.30 32.62
N ASP A 39 20.37 1.35 33.39
CA ASP A 39 21.05 2.64 33.26
C ASP A 39 22.30 2.66 34.18
N PRO A 40 23.53 2.67 33.64
CA PRO A 40 24.75 2.61 34.44
C PRO A 40 25.03 3.87 35.28
N ASP A 41 24.32 4.97 35.06
CA ASP A 41 24.43 6.20 35.85
C ASP A 41 23.45 6.24 37.05
N GLN A 42 22.54 5.26 37.18
CA GLN A 42 21.72 5.08 38.38
C GLN A 42 22.46 4.23 39.43
N ALA A 43 22.67 4.78 40.62
CA ALA A 43 23.34 4.09 41.73
C ALA A 43 22.49 2.96 42.36
N GLU A 44 21.19 2.93 42.05
CA GLU A 44 20.24 1.89 42.42
C GLU A 44 19.86 1.14 41.14
N GLN A 45 19.97 -0.19 41.16
CA GLN A 45 19.32 -1.00 40.12
C GLN A 45 17.83 -0.64 40.13
N PRO A 46 17.18 -0.43 38.97
CA PRO A 46 15.72 -0.51 38.95
C PRO A 46 15.37 -1.91 39.47
N GLU A 47 14.71 -1.97 40.63
CA GLU A 47 14.17 -3.21 41.16
C GLU A 47 13.30 -3.82 40.06
N ALA A 48 13.55 -5.09 39.72
CA ALA A 48 12.65 -5.81 38.84
C ALA A 48 11.24 -5.65 39.42
N PRO A 49 10.23 -5.25 38.62
CA PRO A 49 8.90 -5.01 39.15
C PRO A 49 8.47 -6.23 39.99
N GLU A 50 8.26 -6.02 41.28
CA GLU A 50 7.82 -7.08 42.22
C GLU A 50 6.37 -7.51 41.95
N GLU A 51 5.65 -6.75 41.11
CA GLU A 51 4.36 -7.15 40.55
C GLU A 51 4.60 -8.07 39.36
N GLU A 52 4.25 -9.35 39.51
CA GLU A 52 3.94 -10.24 38.39
C GLU A 52 2.77 -9.62 37.60
N VAL A 53 3.08 -8.69 36.68
CA VAL A 53 2.11 -8.18 35.72
C VAL A 53 1.66 -9.37 34.87
N GLU A 54 0.41 -9.76 35.03
CA GLU A 54 -0.22 -10.74 34.15
C GLU A 54 -0.05 -10.24 32.71
N PRO A 55 0.59 -11.03 31.84
CA PRO A 55 0.91 -10.55 30.51
C PRO A 55 -0.40 -10.29 29.75
N GLU A 56 -0.52 -9.12 29.13
CA GLU A 56 -1.71 -8.73 28.38
C GLU A 56 -1.81 -9.56 27.10
N ILE A 57 -3.02 -10.04 26.76
CA ILE A 57 -3.25 -10.76 25.51
C ILE A 57 -3.18 -9.76 24.35
N THR A 58 -2.26 -9.97 23.43
CA THR A 58 -2.07 -9.10 22.26
C THR A 58 -2.86 -9.60 21.04
N GLY A 59 -3.22 -10.88 21.02
CA GLY A 59 -4.02 -11.45 19.95
C GLY A 59 -4.10 -12.97 20.00
N TYR A 60 -4.44 -13.58 18.86
CA TYR A 60 -4.66 -15.02 18.74
C TYR A 60 -3.98 -15.62 17.51
N LEU A 61 -3.50 -16.84 17.65
CA LEU A 61 -3.08 -17.71 16.55
C LEU A 61 -4.23 -18.63 16.18
N VAL A 62 -4.66 -18.58 14.91
CA VAL A 62 -5.84 -19.26 14.41
C VAL A 62 -5.43 -20.39 13.49
N GLY A 63 -5.63 -21.63 13.92
CA GLY A 63 -5.39 -22.84 13.12
C GLY A 63 -6.39 -23.06 11.98
N VAL A 64 -7.38 -22.18 11.82
CA VAL A 64 -8.40 -22.24 10.78
C VAL A 64 -7.88 -21.50 9.54
N PRO A 65 -7.83 -22.14 8.35
CA PRO A 65 -7.36 -21.48 7.14
C PRO A 65 -8.30 -20.34 6.72
N VAL A 66 -7.74 -19.25 6.21
CA VAL A 66 -8.51 -18.13 5.66
C VAL A 66 -9.12 -18.53 4.32
N PRO A 67 -10.42 -18.30 4.08
CA PRO A 67 -11.01 -18.46 2.76
C PRO A 67 -10.47 -17.41 1.78
N ALA A 68 -10.24 -17.80 0.54
CA ALA A 68 -9.78 -16.87 -0.49
C ALA A 68 -10.87 -15.85 -0.85
N GLY A 69 -10.46 -14.62 -1.14
CA GLY A 69 -11.35 -13.57 -1.66
C GLY A 69 -11.85 -12.54 -0.62
N LEU A 70 -11.45 -12.65 0.64
CA LEU A 70 -11.72 -11.63 1.67
C LEU A 70 -10.69 -10.50 1.61
N PHE A 71 -11.13 -9.24 1.74
CA PHE A 71 -10.26 -8.08 1.89
C PHE A 71 -10.01 -7.77 3.36
N ARG A 72 -8.78 -7.97 3.83
CA ARG A 72 -8.43 -7.87 5.26
C ARG A 72 -9.33 -8.76 6.11
N PRO A 73 -9.16 -10.10 5.99
CA PRO A 73 -9.99 -11.07 6.70
C PRO A 73 -9.98 -10.80 8.21
N ARG A 74 -11.16 -10.92 8.82
CA ARG A 74 -11.34 -10.79 10.26
C ARG A 74 -11.94 -12.07 10.82
N PHE A 75 -11.34 -12.59 11.87
CA PHE A 75 -11.79 -13.77 12.59
C PHE A 75 -12.81 -13.38 13.67
N ASP A 76 -13.97 -14.03 13.68
CA ASP A 76 -15.00 -13.81 14.69
C ASP A 76 -14.78 -14.71 15.91
N LEU A 77 -14.13 -14.16 16.93
CA LEU A 77 -13.84 -14.85 18.20
C LEU A 77 -15.12 -15.22 18.96
N VAL A 78 -16.18 -14.42 18.87
CA VAL A 78 -17.44 -14.65 19.60
C VAL A 78 -18.18 -15.84 19.01
N VAL A 79 -18.21 -15.92 17.67
CA VAL A 79 -18.79 -17.07 16.96
C VAL A 79 -17.96 -18.34 17.24
N TRP A 80 -16.63 -18.23 17.29
CA TRP A 80 -15.76 -19.34 17.65
C TRP A 80 -16.04 -19.88 19.06
N GLU A 81 -16.16 -19.02 20.07
CA GLU A 81 -16.48 -19.43 21.44
C GLU A 81 -17.85 -20.12 21.52
N THR A 82 -18.85 -19.53 20.86
CA THR A 82 -20.21 -20.11 20.78
C THR A 82 -20.18 -21.49 20.13
N TYR A 83 -19.41 -21.66 19.05
CA TYR A 83 -19.22 -22.95 18.39
C TYR A 83 -18.54 -23.96 19.32
N GLN A 84 -17.49 -23.56 20.03
CA GLN A 84 -16.80 -24.42 20.98
C GLN A 84 -17.75 -24.93 22.07
N ASP A 85 -18.60 -24.06 22.61
CA ASP A 85 -19.56 -24.44 23.63
C ASP A 85 -20.67 -25.35 23.07
N ALA A 86 -21.19 -25.05 21.88
CA ALA A 86 -22.19 -25.90 21.23
C ALA A 86 -21.63 -27.29 20.84
N VAL A 87 -20.35 -27.38 20.48
CA VAL A 87 -19.64 -28.65 20.24
C VAL A 87 -19.44 -29.44 21.53
N LYS A 88 -19.06 -28.78 22.63
CA LYS A 88 -18.98 -29.43 23.95
C LYS A 88 -20.34 -29.98 24.40
N GLU A 89 -21.43 -29.27 24.08
CA GLU A 89 -22.80 -29.68 24.36
C GLU A 89 -23.34 -30.73 23.37
N GLY A 90 -22.63 -31.00 22.27
CA GLY A 90 -23.04 -31.96 21.24
C GLY A 90 -24.21 -31.49 20.36
N THR A 91 -24.50 -30.19 20.37
CA THR A 91 -25.65 -29.58 19.66
C THR A 91 -25.29 -29.14 18.24
N GLN A 92 -24.00 -28.96 17.94
CA GLN A 92 -23.53 -28.43 16.66
C GLN A 92 -22.71 -29.45 15.88
N GLU A 93 -23.21 -29.83 14.69
CA GLU A 93 -22.53 -30.76 13.77
C GLU A 93 -21.80 -30.02 12.63
N THR A 94 -22.13 -28.75 12.39
CA THR A 94 -21.61 -27.96 11.26
C THR A 94 -20.64 -26.87 11.70
N PHE A 95 -19.51 -26.78 11.00
CA PHE A 95 -18.52 -25.73 11.20
C PHE A 95 -19.06 -24.38 10.65
N PRO A 96 -19.19 -23.33 11.49
CA PRO A 96 -19.68 -22.03 11.05
C PRO A 96 -18.63 -21.26 10.26
N ASP A 97 -19.06 -20.25 9.52
CA ASP A 97 -18.14 -19.29 8.88
C ASP A 97 -17.54 -18.38 9.94
N LEU A 98 -16.26 -18.61 10.26
CA LEU A 98 -15.52 -17.88 11.29
C LEU A 98 -14.77 -16.66 10.73
N TRP A 99 -14.65 -16.58 9.41
CA TRP A 99 -13.97 -15.50 8.72
C TRP A 99 -14.99 -14.58 8.08
N ILE A 100 -14.95 -13.31 8.49
CA ILE A 100 -15.79 -12.25 7.96
C ILE A 100 -14.92 -11.20 7.28
N GLU A 101 -15.58 -10.35 6.49
CA GLU A 101 -14.97 -9.18 5.90
C GLU A 101 -14.55 -8.20 7.01
N GLY A 102 -13.28 -7.82 7.06
CA GLY A 102 -12.78 -6.86 8.05
C GLY A 102 -13.00 -5.39 7.67
N MET A 103 -13.61 -5.16 6.52
CA MET A 103 -13.82 -3.85 5.91
C MET A 103 -15.26 -3.72 5.40
N SER A 104 -15.81 -2.50 5.36
CA SER A 104 -17.12 -2.29 4.73
C SER A 104 -17.02 -2.42 3.21
N GLN A 105 -18.12 -2.82 2.56
CA GLN A 105 -18.18 -2.92 1.10
C GLN A 105 -17.83 -1.58 0.42
N GLU A 106 -18.18 -0.45 1.05
CA GLU A 106 -17.91 0.89 0.54
C GLU A 106 -16.41 1.19 0.48
N GLU A 107 -15.66 0.84 1.53
CA GLU A 107 -14.20 1.01 1.56
C GLU A 107 -13.49 0.03 0.59
N ILE A 108 -14.02 -1.19 0.43
CA ILE A 108 -13.54 -2.15 -0.57
C ILE A 108 -13.77 -1.59 -1.97
N ASP A 109 -14.96 -1.07 -2.24
CA ASP A 109 -15.31 -0.48 -3.53
C ASP A 109 -14.45 0.75 -3.82
N GLU A 110 -14.04 1.55 -2.82
CA GLU A 110 -13.10 2.67 -2.99
C GLU A 110 -11.68 2.20 -3.34
N LEU A 111 -11.19 1.14 -2.67
CA LEU A 111 -9.87 0.55 -2.94
C LEU A 111 -9.83 -0.24 -4.26
N THR A 112 -10.95 -0.82 -4.67
CA THR A 112 -11.05 -1.72 -5.82
C THR A 112 -11.63 -1.03 -7.06
N ASN A 113 -12.26 0.14 -6.91
CA ASN A 113 -12.60 0.96 -8.06
C ASN A 113 -11.30 1.39 -8.76
N PRO A 114 -11.18 1.17 -10.08
CA PRO A 114 -10.23 1.96 -10.84
C PRO A 114 -10.64 3.42 -10.63
N HIS A 115 -9.78 4.20 -9.98
CA HIS A 115 -9.97 5.64 -9.89
C HIS A 115 -10.39 6.15 -11.29
N PRO A 116 -11.46 6.96 -11.40
CA PRO A 116 -11.82 7.53 -12.69
C PRO A 116 -10.56 8.18 -13.25
N GLU A 117 -10.21 7.82 -14.49
CA GLU A 117 -9.01 8.27 -15.19
C GLU A 117 -9.02 9.81 -15.32
N GLU A 118 -8.65 10.52 -14.25
CA GLU A 118 -8.07 11.83 -14.42
C GLU A 118 -6.86 11.63 -15.32
N PRO A 119 -6.73 12.40 -16.41
CA PRO A 119 -5.62 12.25 -17.33
C PRO A 119 -4.35 12.27 -16.50
N SER A 120 -3.59 11.17 -16.56
CA SER A 120 -2.44 11.00 -15.70
C SER A 120 -1.50 12.19 -15.90
N GLU A 121 -0.71 12.57 -14.88
CA GLU A 121 0.27 13.65 -15.04
C GLU A 121 1.16 13.44 -16.28
N LEU A 122 1.44 12.18 -16.60
CA LEU A 122 2.16 11.76 -17.79
C LEU A 122 1.42 12.09 -19.10
N ASP A 123 0.10 11.98 -19.15
CA ASP A 123 -0.71 12.35 -20.31
C ASP A 123 -0.76 13.88 -20.50
N LEU A 124 -0.88 14.64 -19.40
CA LEU A 124 -0.75 16.10 -19.44
C LEU A 124 0.65 16.55 -19.90
N LEU A 125 1.69 15.87 -19.43
CA LEU A 125 3.07 16.14 -19.83
C LEU A 125 3.31 15.81 -21.30
N LYS A 126 2.78 14.68 -21.80
CA LYS A 126 2.84 14.34 -23.24
C LYS A 126 2.14 15.39 -24.09
N GLN A 127 0.98 15.86 -23.67
CA GLN A 127 0.27 16.92 -24.39
C GLN A 127 1.10 18.20 -24.43
N ARG A 128 1.63 18.65 -23.28
CA ARG A 128 2.48 19.85 -23.22
C ARG A 128 3.75 19.71 -24.05
N LEU A 129 4.36 18.52 -24.07
CA LEU A 129 5.54 18.25 -24.90
C LEU A 129 5.20 18.38 -26.39
N ALA A 130 4.10 17.78 -26.82
CA ALA A 130 3.65 17.87 -28.21
C ALA A 130 3.35 19.33 -28.64
N GLU A 131 2.71 20.12 -27.77
CA GLU A 131 2.47 21.55 -28.01
C GLU A 131 3.79 22.33 -28.13
N SER A 132 4.75 22.10 -27.22
CA SER A 132 6.06 22.77 -27.24
C SER A 132 6.92 22.37 -28.45
N GLU A 133 6.89 21.10 -28.85
CA GLU A 133 7.59 20.61 -30.04
C GLU A 133 7.04 21.24 -31.33
N ALA A 134 5.71 21.38 -31.42
CA ALA A 134 5.06 22.04 -32.54
C ALA A 134 5.42 23.53 -32.63
N GLU A 135 5.43 24.23 -31.49
CA GLU A 135 5.83 25.64 -31.44
C GLU A 135 7.29 25.84 -31.85
N ASN A 136 8.21 25.02 -31.32
CA ASN A 136 9.63 25.07 -31.68
C ASN A 136 9.85 24.82 -33.17
N LYS A 137 9.15 23.84 -33.75
CA LYS A 137 9.23 23.56 -35.18
C LYS A 137 8.77 24.76 -36.01
N ARG A 138 7.66 25.39 -35.62
CA ARG A 138 7.14 26.58 -36.31
C ARG A 138 8.13 27.74 -36.24
N LEU A 139 8.75 27.97 -35.08
CA LEU A 139 9.75 29.01 -34.91
C LEU A 139 11.01 28.75 -35.76
N ALA A 140 11.42 27.49 -35.88
CA ALA A 140 12.55 27.10 -36.72
C ALA A 140 12.27 27.35 -38.21
N GLU A 141 11.06 27.05 -38.67
CA GLU A 141 10.60 27.34 -40.05
C GLU A 141 10.56 28.85 -40.30
N GLU A 142 10.04 29.65 -39.37
CA GLU A 142 10.01 31.11 -39.48
C GLU A 142 11.42 31.71 -39.49
N SER A 143 12.31 31.23 -38.62
CA SER A 143 13.72 31.65 -38.59
C SER A 143 14.42 31.34 -39.92
N ASN A 144 14.19 30.15 -40.47
CA ASN A 144 14.73 29.76 -41.78
C ASN A 144 14.20 30.68 -42.90
N ALA A 145 12.90 30.91 -42.94
CA ALA A 145 12.29 31.82 -43.91
C ALA A 145 12.86 33.25 -43.81
N ASN A 146 13.04 33.75 -42.58
CA ASN A 146 13.63 35.06 -42.33
C ASN A 146 15.10 35.12 -42.77
N GLN A 147 15.89 34.07 -42.54
CA GLN A 147 17.29 33.99 -43.03
C GLN A 147 17.36 34.00 -44.56
N LEU A 148 16.45 33.29 -45.23
CA LEU A 148 16.37 33.29 -46.69
C LEU A 148 16.02 34.67 -47.24
N ALA A 149 14.99 35.32 -46.68
CA ALA A 149 14.59 36.67 -47.07
C ALA A 149 15.72 37.69 -46.85
N LEU A 150 16.48 37.56 -45.76
CA LEU A 150 17.65 38.41 -45.50
C LEU A 150 18.76 38.20 -46.54
N MET A 151 19.00 36.94 -46.95
CA MET A 151 19.97 36.62 -48.01
C MET A 151 19.54 37.18 -49.37
N GLU A 152 18.26 37.07 -49.73
CA GLU A 152 17.71 37.66 -50.95
C GLU A 152 17.83 39.18 -50.96
N LEU A 153 17.48 39.84 -49.85
CA LEU A 153 17.68 41.28 -49.70
C LEU A 153 19.15 41.68 -49.82
N HIS A 154 20.05 40.91 -49.21
CA HIS A 154 21.48 41.17 -49.32
C HIS A 154 21.96 41.06 -50.78
N MET A 155 21.49 40.06 -51.52
CA MET A 155 21.78 39.90 -52.95
C MET A 155 21.24 41.09 -53.78
N LEU A 156 20.02 41.54 -53.52
CA LEU A 156 19.43 42.71 -54.19
C LEU A 156 20.23 43.98 -53.90
N VAL A 157 20.63 44.21 -52.64
CA VAL A 157 21.45 45.36 -52.27
C VAL A 157 22.80 45.31 -52.97
N LEU A 158 23.47 44.16 -53.03
CA LEU A 158 24.72 44.03 -53.78
C LEU A 158 24.52 44.30 -55.27
N SER A 159 23.43 43.82 -55.88
CA SER A 159 23.13 44.09 -57.29
C SER A 159 22.83 45.56 -57.60
N VAL A 160 22.31 46.32 -56.63
CA VAL A 160 22.03 47.76 -56.75
C VAL A 160 23.25 48.63 -56.42
N VAL A 161 24.11 48.16 -55.53
CA VAL A 161 25.30 48.89 -55.03
C VAL A 161 26.56 48.59 -55.83
N SER A 162 26.58 47.55 -56.67
CA SER A 162 27.61 47.40 -57.72
C SER A 162 27.53 48.60 -58.67
N PRO A 163 28.46 49.57 -58.62
CA PRO A 163 28.52 50.62 -59.62
C PRO A 163 28.97 49.96 -60.92
N ASP A 164 28.33 50.34 -62.01
CA ASP A 164 28.88 50.19 -63.36
C ASP A 164 30.23 50.92 -63.37
N GLU A 165 31.33 50.19 -63.12
CA GLU A 165 32.69 50.69 -63.33
C GLU A 165 32.93 50.75 -64.85
N GLY A 166 32.51 51.87 -65.45
CA GLY A 166 32.87 52.33 -66.79
C GLY A 166 33.76 53.57 -66.73
#